data_AF-A0A7Y6A5A8-F1
#
_entry.id   AF-A0A7Y6A5A8-F1
#
_cell.length_a   1.000
_cell.length_b   1.000
_cell.length_c   1.000
_cell.angle_alpha   90.00
_cell.angle_beta   90.00
_cell.angle_gamma   90.00
#
_symmetry.space_group_name_H-M   'P 1'
#
loop_
_entity.id
_entity.type
_entity.pdbx_description
1 polymer ?
#
loop_
_entity_poly.entity_id
_entity_poly.type
_entity_poly.pdbx_seq_one_letter_code
_entity_poly.pdbx_strand_id
1 'polypeptide(L)'
;WYGGTRGREVWKSARVPGAKQAAPFIDPGVNTVHADWQPSLSVAAQDWPEGTYLLLLASDTGFSTYVPITVRTGATRGRTVLVNAVTTWQAYNEWGGHNLYNGPRDYGDRSRIVSFDRPYDSTGASTYLNMELPLIAVAERMGLPVSYATDVDLDAEPALFAGATSVMTLGHDEYWSTAMRDNATAIRDAGGNLAFFGANAVNRHIRFGATALGPHRLVICYKSAAEDPMTADNPNESTQDWRLPPDPRPENVLTGTYYQCFPGNAPFVVWDPGAWMFAGTGAQRGSSYKGLVGVEYDRVVRDPAPPQPLQVLSHSPVSCGGKADFANASYYTVPSGAGVFSTGTMRWVCALGTGCGQYLDDGARRFATQVTENVLREFALGPAGKVHPARPNMDEVAPPASR
;
A
#
# COMPACT_ATOMS: atom_id res chain seq x y z
N TRP A 1 -6.32 24.25 -3.47
CA TRP A 1 -6.81 22.86 -3.60
C TRP A 1 -7.90 22.60 -2.55
N TYR A 2 -9.13 22.28 -2.99
CA TYR A 2 -10.37 22.09 -2.18
C TYR A 2 -10.66 23.07 -1.02
N GLY A 3 -10.18 24.32 -1.03
CA GLY A 3 -10.39 25.23 0.10
C GLY A 3 -9.88 24.72 1.46
N GLY A 4 -8.97 23.73 1.46
CA GLY A 4 -8.44 23.10 2.69
C GLY A 4 -9.18 21.85 3.18
N THR A 5 -10.36 21.51 2.62
CA THR A 5 -11.20 20.39 3.08
C THR A 5 -10.71 19.02 2.62
N ARG A 6 -9.82 18.98 1.62
CA ARG A 6 -9.28 17.76 0.99
C ARG A 6 -10.29 16.91 0.22
N GLY A 7 -11.42 17.49 -0.15
CA GLY A 7 -12.41 16.87 -1.01
C GLY A 7 -13.54 17.85 -1.34
N ARG A 8 -14.41 17.46 -2.27
CA ARG A 8 -15.63 18.20 -2.59
C ARG A 8 -16.79 17.23 -2.76
N GLU A 9 -17.99 17.67 -2.41
CA GLU A 9 -19.21 16.93 -2.78
C GLU A 9 -19.37 17.00 -4.30
N VAL A 10 -19.52 15.84 -4.95
CA VAL A 10 -19.79 15.74 -6.40
C VAL A 10 -21.20 15.26 -6.70
N TRP A 11 -21.87 14.66 -5.71
CA TRP A 11 -23.17 14.05 -5.86
C TRP A 11 -23.82 13.83 -4.50
N LYS A 12 -25.16 13.87 -4.48
CA LYS A 12 -25.99 13.55 -3.32
C LYS A 12 -27.32 12.95 -3.79
N SER A 13 -27.74 11.85 -3.17
CA SER A 13 -29.04 11.24 -3.47
C SER A 13 -30.20 12.03 -2.86
N ALA A 14 -31.41 11.77 -3.36
CA ALA A 14 -32.63 11.96 -2.56
C ALA A 14 -32.61 11.01 -1.35
N ARG A 15 -33.57 11.21 -0.41
CA ARG A 15 -33.76 10.24 0.67
C ARG A 15 -34.16 8.89 0.09
N VAL A 16 -33.46 7.83 0.47
CA VAL A 16 -33.76 6.45 0.08
C VAL A 16 -34.34 5.72 1.30
N PRO A 17 -35.51 5.08 1.20
CA PRO A 17 -36.04 4.26 2.28
C PRO A 17 -35.06 3.13 2.64
N GLY A 18 -34.63 3.08 3.90
CA GLY A 18 -33.82 1.99 4.42
C GLY A 18 -34.67 0.74 4.64
N ALA A 19 -34.10 -0.43 4.38
CA ALA A 19 -34.70 -1.72 4.72
C ALA A 19 -33.74 -2.51 5.62
N LYS A 20 -34.31 -3.28 6.56
CA LYS A 20 -33.51 -4.24 7.34
C LYS A 20 -33.06 -5.36 6.40
N GLN A 21 -31.75 -5.53 6.29
CA GLN A 21 -31.14 -6.60 5.51
C GLN A 21 -30.91 -7.85 6.38
N ALA A 22 -30.58 -8.97 5.73
CA ALA A 22 -30.28 -10.22 6.42
C ALA A 22 -29.07 -10.08 7.37
N ALA A 23 -29.03 -10.91 8.41
CA ALA A 23 -27.82 -11.04 9.22
C ALA A 23 -26.70 -11.67 8.37
N PRO A 24 -25.42 -11.29 8.61
CA PRO A 24 -24.31 -11.94 7.93
C PRO A 24 -24.26 -13.43 8.24
N PHE A 25 -23.79 -14.22 7.28
CA PHE A 25 -23.47 -15.63 7.50
C PHE A 25 -22.00 -15.91 7.20
N ILE A 26 -21.51 -17.04 7.69
CA ILE A 26 -20.10 -17.39 7.65
C ILE A 26 -19.95 -18.77 7.01
N ASP A 27 -19.12 -18.87 5.97
CA ASP A 27 -18.80 -20.16 5.36
C ASP A 27 -17.95 -21.01 6.32
N PRO A 28 -18.38 -22.23 6.66
CA PRO A 28 -17.61 -23.08 7.55
C PRO A 28 -16.27 -23.48 6.92
N GLY A 29 -15.23 -23.59 7.75
CA GLY A 29 -13.90 -24.07 7.36
C GLY A 29 -12.96 -22.98 6.84
N VAL A 30 -13.48 -22.02 6.06
CA VAL A 30 -12.70 -20.86 5.60
C VAL A 30 -13.09 -19.55 6.29
N ASN A 31 -14.18 -19.57 7.07
CA ASN A 31 -14.70 -18.46 7.86
C ASN A 31 -14.89 -17.17 7.03
N THR A 32 -15.32 -17.30 5.78
CA THR A 32 -15.64 -16.15 4.92
C THR A 32 -16.95 -15.54 5.35
N VAL A 33 -16.93 -14.25 5.66
CA VAL A 33 -18.14 -13.50 6.03
C VAL A 33 -18.82 -12.99 4.77
N HIS A 34 -20.12 -13.27 4.66
CA HIS A 34 -20.98 -12.79 3.60
C HIS A 34 -22.08 -11.89 4.14
N ALA A 35 -22.37 -10.81 3.43
CA ALA A 35 -23.54 -9.98 3.69
C ALA A 35 -24.78 -10.49 2.93
N ASP A 36 -24.63 -10.77 1.62
CA ASP A 36 -25.71 -11.16 0.70
C ASP A 36 -26.94 -10.24 0.75
N TRP A 37 -26.67 -8.95 0.92
CA TRP A 37 -27.69 -7.91 0.97
C TRP A 37 -28.22 -7.55 -0.41
N GLN A 38 -29.50 -7.18 -0.46
CA GLN A 38 -30.11 -6.67 -1.68
C GLN A 38 -29.68 -5.21 -1.93
N PRO A 39 -29.38 -4.81 -3.18
CA PRO A 39 -29.01 -3.44 -3.49
C PRO A 39 -30.10 -2.44 -3.10
N SER A 40 -29.74 -1.40 -2.34
CA SER A 40 -30.67 -0.33 -1.96
C SER A 40 -30.71 0.83 -2.97
N LEU A 41 -29.60 1.06 -3.67
CA LEU A 41 -29.44 2.17 -4.61
C LEU A 41 -28.33 1.82 -5.62
N SER A 42 -28.52 2.23 -6.88
CA SER A 42 -27.47 2.24 -7.90
C SER A 42 -27.03 3.68 -8.16
N VAL A 43 -25.72 3.93 -8.11
CA VAL A 43 -25.14 5.26 -8.32
C VAL A 43 -24.36 5.25 -9.64
N ALA A 44 -24.81 6.07 -10.58
CA ALA A 44 -24.11 6.34 -11.83
C ALA A 44 -22.94 7.29 -11.57
N ALA A 45 -21.71 6.84 -11.85
CA ALA A 45 -20.48 7.60 -11.63
C ALA A 45 -19.76 7.95 -12.95
N GLN A 46 -20.41 7.79 -14.11
CA GLN A 46 -19.78 8.04 -15.42
C GLN A 46 -19.37 9.50 -15.61
N ASP A 47 -20.12 10.44 -15.01
CA ASP A 47 -19.84 11.88 -15.09
C ASP A 47 -18.93 12.37 -13.94
N TRP A 48 -18.49 11.47 -13.06
CA TRP A 48 -17.59 11.85 -11.97
C TRP A 48 -16.17 11.96 -12.51
N PRO A 49 -15.40 12.97 -12.08
CA PRO A 49 -13.97 12.98 -12.32
C PRO A 49 -13.32 11.68 -11.83
N GLU A 50 -12.26 11.24 -12.51
CA GLU A 50 -11.39 10.19 -11.97
C GLU A 50 -10.86 10.61 -10.58
N GLY A 51 -10.74 9.65 -9.67
CA GLY A 51 -10.37 9.95 -8.29
C GLY A 51 -10.77 8.88 -7.29
N THR A 52 -10.32 9.03 -6.05
CA THR A 52 -10.81 8.26 -4.91
C THR A 52 -11.89 9.03 -4.18
N TYR A 53 -13.01 8.36 -3.90
CA TYR A 53 -14.22 8.95 -3.33
C TYR A 53 -14.61 8.24 -2.05
N LEU A 54 -15.35 8.96 -1.20
CA LEU A 54 -16.06 8.42 -0.06
C LEU A 54 -17.54 8.67 -0.25
N LEU A 55 -18.34 7.60 -0.28
CA LEU A 55 -19.79 7.72 -0.15
C LEU A 55 -20.14 7.73 1.33
N LEU A 56 -20.69 8.83 1.83
CA LEU A 56 -21.24 8.90 3.19
C LEU A 56 -22.67 8.39 3.17
N LEU A 57 -22.90 7.22 3.76
CA LEU A 57 -24.23 6.71 4.06
C LEU A 57 -24.65 7.31 5.40
N ALA A 58 -25.74 8.07 5.43
CA ALA A 58 -26.25 8.71 6.65
C ALA A 58 -27.74 8.44 6.83
N SER A 59 -28.14 8.04 8.05
CA SER A 59 -29.54 7.84 8.42
C SER A 59 -30.13 9.07 9.13
N ASP A 60 -31.46 9.17 9.13
CA ASP A 60 -32.20 10.17 9.91
C ASP A 60 -32.16 9.89 11.43
N THR A 61 -31.77 8.68 11.82
CA THR A 61 -31.55 8.24 13.20
C THR A 61 -30.13 8.53 13.72
N GLY A 62 -29.30 9.23 12.94
CA GLY A 62 -27.98 9.71 13.38
C GLY A 62 -26.83 8.70 13.20
N PHE A 63 -27.04 7.60 12.48
CA PHE A 63 -25.96 6.67 12.12
C PHE A 63 -25.33 7.08 10.80
N SER A 64 -24.02 6.86 10.69
CA SER A 64 -23.30 7.07 9.43
C SER A 64 -22.13 6.12 9.26
N THR A 65 -21.85 5.76 8.01
CA THR A 65 -20.64 5.02 7.62
C THR A 65 -20.18 5.45 6.24
N TYR A 66 -18.89 5.29 5.97
CA TYR A 66 -18.31 5.56 4.66
C TYR A 66 -18.20 4.29 3.81
N VAL A 67 -18.30 4.45 2.50
CA VAL A 67 -17.91 3.44 1.51
C VAL A 67 -16.86 4.06 0.59
N PRO A 68 -15.59 3.66 0.69
CA PRO A 68 -14.55 4.13 -0.21
C PRO A 68 -14.70 3.46 -1.58
N ILE A 69 -14.58 4.25 -2.65
CA ILE A 69 -14.57 3.75 -4.02
C ILE A 69 -13.51 4.50 -4.83
N THR A 70 -12.98 3.85 -5.86
CA THR A 70 -12.09 4.47 -6.84
C THR A 70 -12.80 4.56 -8.18
N VAL A 71 -12.99 5.78 -8.69
CA VAL A 71 -13.39 6.01 -10.08
C VAL A 71 -12.11 5.99 -10.90
N ARG A 72 -11.84 4.83 -11.51
CA ARG A 72 -10.58 4.56 -12.20
C ARG A 72 -10.36 5.48 -13.40
N THR A 73 -9.10 5.80 -13.65
CA THR A 73 -8.68 6.50 -14.87
C THR A 73 -8.85 5.62 -16.10
N GLY A 74 -9.30 6.19 -17.23
CA GLY A 74 -9.45 5.45 -18.49
C GLY A 74 -8.14 5.17 -19.24
N ALA A 75 -7.09 6.00 -19.06
CA ALA A 75 -5.77 5.80 -19.66
C ALA A 75 -4.67 6.46 -18.82
N THR A 76 -3.61 5.71 -18.50
CA THR A 76 -2.54 6.17 -17.59
C THR A 76 -1.27 6.67 -18.31
N ARG A 77 -1.25 6.63 -19.65
CA ARG A 77 -0.07 7.01 -20.44
C ARG A 77 0.39 8.43 -20.10
N GLY A 78 1.66 8.58 -19.72
CA GLY A 78 2.24 9.87 -19.37
C GLY A 78 1.85 10.37 -17.96
N ARG A 79 1.24 9.53 -17.12
CA ARG A 79 0.67 9.91 -15.83
C ARG A 79 1.29 9.12 -14.66
N THR A 80 1.22 9.72 -13.48
CA THR A 80 1.55 9.08 -12.20
C THR A 80 0.34 8.33 -11.68
N VAL A 81 0.38 7.00 -11.60
CA VAL A 81 -0.74 6.20 -11.12
C VAL A 81 -0.62 6.00 -9.61
N LEU A 82 -1.62 6.45 -8.86
CA LEU A 82 -1.81 6.16 -7.45
C LEU A 82 -2.68 4.91 -7.32
N VAL A 83 -2.13 3.86 -6.71
CA VAL A 83 -2.80 2.57 -6.54
C VAL A 83 -3.30 2.46 -5.10
N ASN A 84 -4.62 2.37 -4.93
CA ASN A 84 -5.22 2.10 -3.63
C ASN A 84 -5.13 0.62 -3.27
N ALA A 85 -4.63 0.33 -2.06
CA ALA A 85 -4.36 -1.03 -1.57
C ALA A 85 -5.62 -1.73 -1.01
N VAL A 86 -6.67 -1.86 -1.83
CA VAL A 86 -7.98 -2.37 -1.38
C VAL A 86 -7.96 -3.85 -0.96
N THR A 87 -7.00 -4.65 -1.42
CA THR A 87 -6.77 -6.02 -0.92
C THR A 87 -6.34 -6.00 0.54
N THR A 88 -5.45 -5.07 0.90
CA THR A 88 -5.02 -4.84 2.28
C THR A 88 -6.18 -4.33 3.13
N TRP A 89 -7.03 -3.45 2.58
CA TRP A 89 -8.20 -3.00 3.33
C TRP A 89 -9.14 -4.16 3.65
N GLN A 90 -9.36 -5.10 2.72
CA GLN A 90 -10.20 -6.27 2.99
C GLN A 90 -9.54 -7.30 3.90
N ALA A 91 -8.22 -7.46 3.83
CA ALA A 91 -7.48 -8.36 4.70
C ALA A 91 -7.65 -8.02 6.19
N TYR A 92 -7.75 -6.72 6.49
CA TYR A 92 -7.92 -6.21 7.85
C TYR A 92 -9.37 -5.86 8.21
N ASN A 93 -10.32 -5.92 7.27
CA ASN A 93 -11.72 -5.61 7.52
C ASN A 93 -12.39 -6.67 8.41
N GLU A 94 -12.64 -6.36 9.68
CA GLU A 94 -13.23 -7.26 10.68
C GLU A 94 -14.77 -7.19 10.71
N TRP A 95 -15.41 -6.61 9.70
CA TRP A 95 -16.87 -6.60 9.63
C TRP A 95 -17.41 -8.04 9.62
N GLY A 96 -18.36 -8.31 10.52
CA GLY A 96 -18.87 -9.66 10.79
C GLY A 96 -17.97 -10.53 11.68
N GLY A 97 -16.99 -9.92 12.36
CA GLY A 97 -16.17 -10.55 13.40
C GLY A 97 -15.02 -11.40 12.89
N HIS A 98 -14.73 -11.36 11.58
CA HIS A 98 -13.62 -12.11 10.99
C HIS A 98 -12.90 -11.30 9.90
N ASN A 99 -11.57 -11.43 9.87
CA ASN A 99 -10.69 -10.96 8.80
C ASN A 99 -9.52 -11.94 8.63
N LEU A 100 -8.48 -11.62 7.85
CA LEU A 100 -7.34 -12.54 7.64
C LEU A 100 -6.40 -12.70 8.85
N TYR A 101 -6.70 -12.08 9.99
CA TYR A 101 -5.94 -12.14 11.24
C TYR A 101 -6.77 -12.52 12.47
N ASN A 102 -8.02 -12.10 12.51
CA ASN A 102 -8.89 -12.15 13.67
C ASN A 102 -10.11 -13.03 13.39
N GLY A 103 -10.48 -13.79 14.42
CA GLY A 103 -11.75 -14.47 14.57
C GLY A 103 -12.12 -14.46 16.06
N PRO A 104 -13.36 -14.79 16.43
CA PRO A 104 -13.88 -14.64 17.79
C PRO A 104 -13.19 -15.52 18.83
N ARG A 105 -12.49 -16.60 18.43
CA ARG A 105 -11.76 -17.48 19.35
C ARG A 105 -10.27 -17.18 19.41
N ASP A 106 -9.57 -17.39 18.31
CA ASP A 106 -8.11 -17.27 18.19
C ASP A 106 -7.69 -17.09 16.72
N TYR A 107 -6.39 -17.00 16.45
CA TYR A 107 -5.85 -16.89 15.10
C TYR A 107 -6.28 -18.05 14.18
N GLY A 108 -6.44 -19.26 14.72
CA GLY A 108 -6.96 -20.41 13.99
C GLY A 108 -8.41 -20.26 13.55
N ASP A 109 -9.14 -19.29 14.09
CA ASP A 109 -10.53 -18.97 13.75
C ASP A 109 -10.68 -17.79 12.76
N ARG A 110 -9.58 -17.20 12.28
CA ARG A 110 -9.60 -16.12 11.26
C ARG A 110 -10.23 -16.56 9.94
N SER A 111 -10.58 -15.62 9.07
CA SER A 111 -10.91 -15.92 7.67
C SER A 111 -9.68 -16.38 6.89
N ARG A 112 -9.86 -17.33 5.96
CA ARG A 112 -8.86 -17.69 4.93
C ARG A 112 -9.17 -17.02 3.60
N ILE A 113 -10.42 -16.59 3.44
CA ILE A 113 -10.91 -15.88 2.26
C ILE A 113 -11.80 -14.75 2.76
N VAL A 114 -11.55 -13.53 2.28
CA VAL A 114 -12.34 -12.33 2.60
C VAL A 114 -12.99 -11.78 1.33
N SER A 115 -14.19 -11.21 1.44
CA SER A 115 -14.98 -10.73 0.31
C SER A 115 -14.97 -9.21 0.21
N PHE A 116 -15.00 -8.66 -1.00
CA PHE A 116 -15.33 -7.26 -1.28
C PHE A 116 -16.84 -6.99 -1.24
N ASP A 117 -17.67 -8.03 -1.15
CA ASP A 117 -19.14 -7.96 -1.14
C ASP A 117 -19.72 -7.77 0.28
N ARG A 118 -18.97 -7.08 1.15
CA ARG A 118 -19.36 -6.78 2.54
C ARG A 118 -18.93 -5.36 2.93
N PRO A 119 -19.61 -4.75 3.92
CA PRO A 119 -19.19 -3.45 4.45
C PRO A 119 -17.78 -3.48 5.02
N TYR A 120 -17.13 -2.32 5.06
CA TYR A 120 -15.94 -2.10 5.89
C TYR A 120 -16.36 -1.87 7.35
N ASP A 121 -15.54 -2.33 8.28
CA ASP A 121 -15.74 -2.14 9.72
C ASP A 121 -15.56 -0.67 10.17
N SER A 122 -15.80 -0.43 11.47
CA SER A 122 -15.57 0.88 12.10
C SER A 122 -16.31 2.02 11.37
N THR A 123 -15.58 3.03 10.90
CA THR A 123 -16.12 4.17 10.13
C THR A 123 -16.29 3.88 8.64
N GLY A 124 -15.85 2.71 8.18
CA GLY A 124 -15.85 2.29 6.79
C GLY A 124 -14.70 2.82 5.93
N ALA A 125 -13.93 3.79 6.42
CA ALA A 125 -12.86 4.43 5.64
C ALA A 125 -11.59 4.74 6.44
N SER A 126 -11.42 4.16 7.63
CA SER A 126 -10.29 4.44 8.53
C SER A 126 -8.94 4.23 7.84
N THR A 127 -8.76 3.14 7.09
CA THR A 127 -7.52 2.86 6.36
C THR A 127 -7.27 3.89 5.26
N TYR A 128 -8.27 4.18 4.43
CA TYR A 128 -8.17 5.20 3.39
C TYR A 128 -7.76 6.58 3.93
N LEU A 129 -8.44 7.05 4.98
CA LEU A 129 -8.22 8.38 5.56
C LEU A 129 -6.80 8.55 6.12
N ASN A 130 -6.17 7.48 6.59
CA ASN A 130 -4.87 7.53 7.26
C ASN A 130 -3.69 7.09 6.38
N MET A 131 -3.90 6.12 5.49
CA MET A 131 -2.84 5.48 4.70
C MET A 131 -2.85 5.88 3.23
N GLU A 132 -3.87 6.59 2.74
CA GLU A 132 -4.02 6.82 1.30
C GLU A 132 -4.22 8.32 1.01
N LEU A 133 -5.28 8.91 1.58
CA LEU A 133 -5.69 10.29 1.36
C LEU A 133 -4.56 11.31 1.58
N PRO A 134 -3.68 11.22 2.60
CA PRO A 134 -2.64 12.22 2.79
C PRO A 134 -1.68 12.35 1.61
N LEU A 135 -1.31 11.24 0.98
CA LEU A 135 -0.42 11.23 -0.18
C LEU A 135 -1.15 11.69 -1.46
N ILE A 136 -2.38 11.22 -1.66
CA ILE A 136 -3.26 11.71 -2.74
C ILE A 136 -3.38 13.25 -2.67
N ALA A 137 -3.61 13.78 -1.47
CA ALA A 137 -3.74 15.21 -1.25
C ALA A 137 -2.48 16.02 -1.57
N VAL A 138 -1.28 15.45 -1.35
CA VAL A 138 -0.02 16.09 -1.75
C VAL A 138 0.10 16.08 -3.27
N ALA A 139 -0.11 14.92 -3.91
CA ALA A 139 0.04 14.77 -5.36
C ALA A 139 -0.92 15.69 -6.15
N GLU A 140 -2.19 15.76 -5.74
CA GLU A 140 -3.16 16.66 -6.37
C GLU A 140 -2.86 18.14 -6.09
N ARG A 141 -2.37 18.50 -4.89
CA ARG A 141 -2.00 19.88 -4.57
C ARG A 141 -0.84 20.37 -5.41
N MET A 142 0.09 19.48 -5.77
CA MET A 142 1.19 19.76 -6.69
C MET A 142 0.72 19.98 -8.14
N GLY A 143 -0.54 19.67 -8.46
CA GLY A 143 -1.07 19.81 -9.83
C GLY A 143 -0.49 18.78 -10.80
N LEU A 144 -0.03 17.62 -10.29
CA LEU A 144 0.51 16.56 -11.13
C LEU A 144 -0.60 15.87 -11.93
N PRO A 145 -0.30 15.36 -13.14
CA PRO A 145 -1.23 14.54 -13.90
C PRO A 145 -1.33 13.14 -13.27
N VAL A 146 -2.09 13.04 -12.19
CA VAL A 146 -2.29 11.78 -11.45
C VAL A 146 -3.40 10.95 -12.06
N SER A 147 -3.25 9.63 -12.03
CA SER A 147 -4.27 8.64 -12.37
C SER A 147 -4.59 7.81 -11.14
N TYR A 148 -5.78 7.22 -11.11
CA TYR A 148 -6.25 6.44 -9.97
C TYR A 148 -6.60 5.03 -10.43
N ALA A 149 -6.12 4.05 -9.68
CA ALA A 149 -6.41 2.63 -9.87
C ALA A 149 -6.43 1.93 -8.50
N THR A 150 -6.89 0.69 -8.50
CA THR A 150 -6.76 -0.21 -7.35
C THR A 150 -5.74 -1.31 -7.64
N ASP A 151 -5.28 -2.00 -6.61
CA ASP A 151 -4.49 -3.22 -6.76
C ASP A 151 -5.23 -4.32 -7.56
N VAL A 152 -6.56 -4.36 -7.52
CA VAL A 152 -7.39 -5.23 -8.38
C VAL A 152 -7.24 -4.86 -9.86
N ASP A 153 -7.16 -3.56 -10.20
CA ASP A 153 -6.89 -3.15 -11.59
C ASP A 153 -5.47 -3.54 -12.00
N LEU A 154 -4.49 -3.47 -11.09
CA LEU A 154 -3.11 -3.92 -11.33
C LEU A 154 -3.02 -5.41 -11.61
N ASP A 155 -3.88 -6.22 -11.00
CA ASP A 155 -4.04 -7.64 -11.30
C ASP A 155 -4.69 -7.87 -12.68
N ALA A 156 -5.88 -7.27 -12.88
CA ALA A 156 -6.77 -7.67 -13.96
C ALA A 156 -6.53 -6.94 -15.30
N GLU A 157 -5.95 -5.75 -15.29
CA GLU A 157 -5.94 -4.83 -16.45
C GLU A 157 -4.53 -4.30 -16.76
N PRO A 158 -3.52 -5.15 -17.07
CA PRO A 158 -2.15 -4.71 -17.32
C PRO A 158 -2.02 -3.64 -18.41
N ALA A 159 -2.89 -3.68 -19.42
CA ALA A 159 -2.93 -2.71 -20.51
C ALA A 159 -3.26 -1.28 -20.02
N LEU A 160 -3.99 -1.14 -18.90
CA LEU A 160 -4.31 0.16 -18.30
C LEU A 160 -3.04 0.95 -17.95
N PHE A 161 -1.98 0.25 -17.51
CA PHE A 161 -0.73 0.84 -17.02
C PHE A 161 0.30 1.11 -18.15
N ALA A 162 -0.06 0.80 -19.39
CA ALA A 162 0.86 0.92 -20.53
C ALA A 162 1.30 2.37 -20.76
N GLY A 163 2.58 2.64 -20.47
CA GLY A 163 3.19 3.95 -20.65
C GLY A 163 2.95 4.94 -19.50
N ALA A 164 2.49 4.46 -18.33
CA ALA A 164 2.54 5.25 -17.10
C ALA A 164 3.97 5.73 -16.81
N THR A 165 4.13 6.97 -16.36
CA THR A 165 5.46 7.48 -15.96
C THR A 165 5.90 6.91 -14.61
N SER A 166 4.92 6.62 -13.75
CA SER A 166 5.14 5.94 -12.49
C SER A 166 3.89 5.25 -11.98
N VAL A 167 4.09 4.20 -11.16
CA VAL A 167 3.06 3.52 -10.38
C VAL A 167 3.49 3.55 -8.92
N MET A 168 2.60 3.99 -8.04
CA MET A 168 2.92 4.25 -6.65
C MET A 168 1.89 3.60 -5.73
N THR A 169 2.38 2.88 -4.73
CA THR A 169 1.57 2.33 -3.64
C THR A 169 1.72 3.21 -2.41
N LEU A 170 0.67 3.22 -1.59
CA LEU A 170 0.50 4.22 -0.53
C LEU A 170 0.98 3.65 0.82
N GLY A 171 0.29 3.90 1.93
CA GLY A 171 0.86 3.76 3.27
C GLY A 171 1.04 2.33 3.78
N HIS A 172 0.28 1.36 3.25
CA HIS A 172 0.38 -0.05 3.61
C HIS A 172 -0.26 -0.94 2.55
N ASP A 173 0.56 -1.64 1.77
CA ASP A 173 0.13 -2.41 0.60
C ASP A 173 0.66 -3.85 0.66
N GLU A 174 0.14 -4.62 1.62
CA GLU A 174 0.71 -5.90 2.07
C GLU A 174 0.35 -7.08 1.15
N TYR A 175 -0.83 -7.07 0.51
CA TYR A 175 -1.42 -8.27 -0.13
C TYR A 175 -1.38 -8.19 -1.65
N TRP A 176 -0.53 -9.02 -2.26
CA TRP A 176 -0.24 -8.99 -3.69
C TRP A 176 -0.40 -10.36 -4.33
N SER A 177 -1.05 -10.41 -5.49
CA SER A 177 -1.11 -11.61 -6.34
C SER A 177 0.14 -11.75 -7.21
N THR A 178 0.33 -12.92 -7.80
CA THR A 178 1.35 -13.13 -8.85
C THR A 178 1.22 -12.11 -9.98
N ALA A 179 0.02 -11.93 -10.54
CA ALA A 179 -0.20 -11.02 -11.66
C ALA A 179 0.11 -9.56 -11.29
N MET A 180 -0.24 -9.10 -10.10
CA MET A 180 0.12 -7.75 -9.64
C MET A 180 1.64 -7.54 -9.63
N ARG A 181 2.40 -8.51 -9.08
CA ARG A 181 3.87 -8.42 -9.03
C ARG A 181 4.49 -8.44 -10.41
N ASP A 182 4.00 -9.32 -11.27
CA ASP A 182 4.51 -9.46 -12.64
C ASP A 182 4.21 -8.20 -13.46
N ASN A 183 3.01 -7.63 -13.32
CA ASN A 183 2.62 -6.39 -13.98
C ASN A 183 3.42 -5.19 -13.48
N ALA A 184 3.65 -5.06 -12.16
CA ALA A 184 4.52 -4.01 -11.61
C ALA A 184 5.96 -4.14 -12.12
N THR A 185 6.47 -5.36 -12.20
CA THR A 185 7.80 -5.66 -12.76
C THR A 185 7.87 -5.27 -14.24
N ALA A 186 6.85 -5.62 -15.04
CA ALA A 186 6.77 -5.26 -16.45
C ALA A 186 6.70 -3.74 -16.67
N ILE A 187 5.96 -3.02 -15.83
CA ILE A 187 5.89 -1.54 -15.87
C ILE A 187 7.28 -0.94 -15.60
N ARG A 188 7.99 -1.44 -14.58
CA ARG A 188 9.37 -1.05 -14.27
C ARG A 188 10.31 -1.30 -15.44
N ASP A 189 10.23 -2.49 -16.02
CA ASP A 189 11.13 -2.91 -17.09
C ASP A 189 10.80 -2.20 -18.43
N ALA A 190 9.61 -1.61 -18.55
CA ALA A 190 9.23 -0.70 -19.63
C ALA A 190 9.62 0.78 -19.39
N GLY A 191 10.22 1.10 -18.23
CA GLY A 191 10.71 2.45 -17.90
C GLY A 191 9.79 3.26 -16.98
N GLY A 192 8.67 2.70 -16.51
CA GLY A 192 7.83 3.33 -15.48
C GLY A 192 8.49 3.24 -14.11
N ASN A 193 8.52 4.34 -13.35
CA ASN A 193 9.08 4.30 -11.99
C ASN A 193 8.12 3.60 -11.01
N LEU A 194 8.64 2.97 -9.95
CA LEU A 194 7.82 2.41 -8.88
C LEU A 194 8.12 3.10 -7.54
N ALA A 195 7.08 3.47 -6.78
CA ALA A 195 7.27 3.98 -5.42
C ALA A 195 6.43 3.20 -4.39
N PHE A 196 7.04 2.88 -3.26
CA PHE A 196 6.39 2.25 -2.11
C PHE A 196 6.49 3.20 -0.90
N PHE A 197 5.41 3.92 -0.61
CA PHE A 197 5.36 4.90 0.48
C PHE A 197 4.99 4.30 1.85
N GLY A 198 5.10 2.99 1.99
CA GLY A 198 4.87 2.26 3.23
C GLY A 198 6.05 1.37 3.64
N ALA A 199 5.76 0.45 4.55
CA ALA A 199 6.54 -0.77 4.83
C ALA A 199 5.62 -1.97 4.71
N ASN A 200 6.20 -3.17 4.76
CA ASN A 200 5.47 -4.42 4.62
C ASN A 200 4.69 -4.49 3.31
N ALA A 201 5.20 -3.80 2.29
CA ALA A 201 4.64 -3.84 0.96
C ALA A 201 5.00 -5.18 0.29
N VAL A 202 4.03 -5.79 -0.40
CA VAL A 202 4.22 -7.03 -1.16
C VAL A 202 4.64 -8.23 -0.27
N ASN A 203 4.28 -8.24 1.02
CA ASN A 203 4.68 -9.32 1.93
C ASN A 203 3.84 -10.59 1.78
N ARG A 204 2.52 -10.46 1.62
CA ARG A 204 1.58 -11.59 1.55
C ARG A 204 1.25 -11.95 0.11
N HIS A 205 1.42 -13.22 -0.24
CA HIS A 205 0.87 -13.74 -1.48
C HIS A 205 -0.64 -13.98 -1.33
N ILE A 206 -1.42 -13.48 -2.28
CA ILE A 206 -2.87 -13.73 -2.39
C ILE A 206 -3.26 -14.30 -3.74
N ARG A 207 -4.43 -14.91 -3.78
CA ARG A 207 -5.16 -15.18 -5.02
C ARG A 207 -6.48 -14.45 -5.01
N PHE A 208 -7.03 -14.21 -6.20
CA PHE A 208 -8.38 -13.69 -6.35
C PHE A 208 -9.38 -14.80 -6.65
N GLY A 209 -10.60 -14.65 -6.15
CA GLY A 209 -11.75 -15.50 -6.47
C GLY A 209 -12.95 -14.68 -6.95
N ALA A 210 -13.93 -15.35 -7.55
CA ALA A 210 -15.16 -14.74 -8.04
C ALA A 210 -16.34 -14.94 -7.07
N THR A 211 -17.34 -14.07 -7.17
CA THR A 211 -18.68 -14.27 -6.62
C THR A 211 -19.71 -14.10 -7.73
N ALA A 212 -21.00 -14.17 -7.39
CA ALA A 212 -22.08 -13.86 -8.33
C ALA A 212 -22.02 -12.40 -8.84
N LEU A 213 -21.32 -11.50 -8.15
CA LEU A 213 -21.15 -10.10 -8.56
C LEU A 213 -19.98 -9.88 -9.54
N GLY A 214 -19.17 -10.91 -9.81
CA GLY A 214 -18.11 -10.86 -10.82
C GLY A 214 -16.79 -11.50 -10.37
N PRO A 215 -15.73 -11.38 -11.19
CA PRO A 215 -14.39 -11.84 -10.85
C PRO A 215 -13.70 -10.89 -9.85
N HIS A 216 -12.62 -11.34 -9.20
CA HIS A 216 -11.82 -10.57 -8.24
C HIS A 216 -12.62 -9.97 -7.06
N ARG A 217 -13.68 -10.67 -6.65
CA ARG A 217 -14.54 -10.29 -5.52
C ARG A 217 -14.13 -10.93 -4.20
N LEU A 218 -13.27 -11.95 -4.24
CA LEU A 218 -12.69 -12.60 -3.07
C LEU A 218 -11.17 -12.43 -3.05
N VAL A 219 -10.60 -12.18 -1.88
CA VAL A 219 -9.16 -12.24 -1.59
C VAL A 219 -8.88 -13.50 -0.78
N ILE A 220 -8.13 -14.44 -1.36
CA ILE A 220 -7.79 -15.74 -0.79
C ILE A 220 -6.37 -15.67 -0.20
N CYS A 221 -6.22 -15.96 1.08
CA CYS A 221 -4.94 -16.00 1.76
C CYS A 221 -4.98 -16.93 2.98
N TYR A 222 -4.31 -18.08 2.87
CA TYR A 222 -4.17 -19.06 3.94
C TYR A 222 -3.01 -18.73 4.88
N LYS A 223 -2.18 -17.73 4.59
CA LYS A 223 -1.01 -17.31 5.38
C LYS A 223 0.12 -18.36 5.48
N SER A 224 -0.12 -19.58 5.01
CA SER A 224 0.78 -20.71 5.12
C SER A 224 0.52 -21.69 3.97
N ALA A 225 1.59 -22.11 3.28
CA ALA A 225 1.51 -23.14 2.25
C ALA A 225 1.01 -24.48 2.82
N ALA A 226 1.28 -24.78 4.08
CA ALA A 226 0.84 -26.03 4.70
C ALA A 226 -0.68 -26.09 4.94
N GLU A 227 -1.34 -24.93 5.05
CA GLU A 227 -2.80 -24.84 5.23
C GLU A 227 -3.53 -24.70 3.88
N ASP A 228 -2.84 -24.18 2.86
CA ASP A 228 -3.43 -23.85 1.57
C ASP A 228 -3.65 -25.09 0.69
N PRO A 229 -4.90 -25.44 0.34
CA PRO A 229 -5.17 -26.57 -0.55
C PRO A 229 -4.50 -26.44 -1.93
N MET A 230 -4.28 -25.20 -2.40
CA MET A 230 -3.61 -24.94 -3.68
C MET A 230 -2.19 -25.47 -3.72
N THR A 231 -1.54 -25.68 -2.57
CA THR A 231 -0.18 -26.20 -2.50
C THR A 231 -0.04 -27.57 -3.15
N ALA A 232 -1.09 -28.40 -3.11
CA ALA A 232 -1.09 -29.71 -3.77
C ALA A 232 -1.24 -29.61 -5.29
N ASP A 233 -1.97 -28.61 -5.79
CA ASP A 233 -2.32 -28.45 -7.21
C ASP A 233 -1.29 -27.58 -7.96
N ASN A 234 -0.97 -26.42 -7.40
CA ASN A 234 0.01 -25.48 -7.92
C ASN A 234 0.74 -24.78 -6.76
N PRO A 235 1.88 -25.34 -6.28
CA PRO A 235 2.61 -24.77 -5.15
C PRO A 235 3.06 -23.32 -5.36
N ASN A 236 3.32 -22.91 -6.61
CA ASN A 236 3.75 -21.53 -6.88
C ASN A 236 2.64 -20.51 -6.59
N GLU A 237 1.38 -20.95 -6.55
CA GLU A 237 0.23 -20.11 -6.24
C GLU A 237 -0.19 -20.21 -4.77
N SER A 238 0.53 -20.93 -3.92
CA SER A 238 0.28 -20.98 -2.47
C SER A 238 0.41 -19.61 -1.80
N THR A 239 -0.47 -19.34 -0.82
CA THR A 239 -0.66 -17.99 -0.23
C THR A 239 0.03 -17.78 1.12
N GLN A 240 1.32 -18.13 1.18
CA GLN A 240 2.24 -17.77 2.27
C GLN A 240 2.86 -16.38 2.07
N ASP A 241 3.79 -15.98 2.95
CA ASP A 241 4.62 -14.81 2.69
C ASP A 241 5.49 -15.03 1.46
N TRP A 242 5.60 -14.04 0.58
CA TRP A 242 6.31 -14.15 -0.69
C TRP A 242 7.76 -14.66 -0.56
N ARG A 243 8.39 -14.38 0.57
CA ARG A 243 9.76 -14.83 0.91
C ARG A 243 9.90 -16.32 1.26
N LEU A 244 8.80 -17.01 1.58
CA LEU A 244 8.80 -18.38 2.10
C LEU A 244 8.59 -19.41 0.97
N PRO A 245 9.07 -20.65 1.14
CA PRO A 245 8.72 -21.76 0.26
C PRO A 245 7.20 -21.94 0.14
N PRO A 246 6.69 -22.51 -0.97
CA PRO A 246 7.43 -23.32 -1.95
C PRO A 246 8.09 -22.57 -3.11
N ASP A 247 7.70 -21.33 -3.40
CA ASP A 247 8.32 -20.48 -4.44
C ASP A 247 8.78 -19.13 -3.85
N PRO A 248 9.96 -19.10 -3.19
CA PRO A 248 10.41 -17.90 -2.49
C PRO A 248 10.82 -16.80 -3.47
N ARG A 249 10.01 -15.75 -3.55
CA ARG A 249 10.23 -14.50 -4.29
C ARG A 249 10.13 -13.31 -3.33
N PRO A 250 11.10 -13.07 -2.42
CA PRO A 250 10.97 -12.05 -1.39
C PRO A 250 10.76 -10.64 -1.96
N GLU A 251 10.20 -9.78 -1.12
CA GLU A 251 9.72 -8.43 -1.43
C GLU A 251 10.82 -7.56 -2.03
N ASN A 252 12.03 -7.68 -1.50
CA ASN A 252 13.19 -6.86 -1.88
C ASN A 252 13.63 -7.04 -3.34
N VAL A 253 13.24 -8.14 -4.01
CA VAL A 253 13.52 -8.31 -5.45
C VAL A 253 12.70 -7.35 -6.33
N LEU A 254 11.66 -6.74 -5.75
CA LEU A 254 10.85 -5.69 -6.38
C LEU A 254 10.96 -4.35 -5.65
N THR A 255 10.83 -4.31 -4.32
CA THR A 255 10.77 -3.05 -3.56
C THR A 255 12.16 -2.51 -3.18
N GLY A 256 13.21 -3.35 -3.25
CA GLY A 256 14.55 -3.04 -2.75
C GLY A 256 14.70 -3.11 -1.22
N THR A 257 13.60 -3.28 -0.48
CA THR A 257 13.59 -3.46 0.98
C THR A 257 12.72 -4.66 1.37
N TYR A 258 12.86 -5.14 2.59
CA TYR A 258 12.15 -6.33 3.05
C TYR A 258 11.63 -6.11 4.47
N TYR A 259 10.38 -6.50 4.73
CA TYR A 259 9.74 -6.34 6.04
C TYR A 259 10.44 -7.15 7.13
N GLN A 260 10.78 -6.47 8.22
CA GLN A 260 11.43 -7.11 9.36
C GLN A 260 10.47 -7.42 10.49
N CYS A 261 9.78 -6.41 11.02
CA CYS A 261 9.14 -6.58 12.32
C CYS A 261 8.08 -5.54 12.65
N PHE A 262 7.18 -5.98 13.53
CA PHE A 262 6.17 -5.22 14.24
C PHE A 262 6.21 -5.59 15.74
N PRO A 263 6.02 -4.66 16.69
CA PRO A 263 5.97 -3.21 16.49
C PRO A 263 7.38 -2.59 16.52
N GLY A 264 7.63 -1.65 15.62
CA GLY A 264 8.79 -0.77 15.58
C GLY A 264 8.41 0.68 15.88
N ASN A 265 9.29 1.39 16.59
CA ASN A 265 9.17 2.83 16.80
C ASN A 265 10.56 3.45 16.91
N ALA A 266 10.97 4.19 15.89
CA ALA A 266 12.30 4.78 15.80
C ALA A 266 12.26 6.12 15.05
N PRO A 267 13.28 6.97 15.21
CA PRO A 267 13.48 8.07 14.28
C PRO A 267 13.88 7.56 12.90
N PHE A 268 13.58 8.31 11.84
CA PHE A 268 14.21 8.11 10.53
C PHE A 268 15.56 8.82 10.52
N VAL A 269 16.65 8.09 10.28
CA VAL A 269 18.01 8.62 10.31
C VAL A 269 18.61 8.63 8.91
N VAL A 270 18.94 9.82 8.41
CA VAL A 270 19.49 10.02 7.06
C VAL A 270 20.88 9.40 6.96
N TRP A 271 21.06 8.52 5.98
CA TRP A 271 22.34 7.89 5.67
C TRP A 271 23.05 8.62 4.54
N ASP A 272 22.39 8.78 3.39
CA ASP A 272 22.96 9.47 2.24
C ASP A 272 22.28 10.84 2.01
N PRO A 273 22.80 11.92 2.60
CA PRO A 273 22.21 13.26 2.42
C PRO A 273 22.34 13.79 0.99
N GLY A 274 23.19 13.18 0.15
CA GLY A 274 23.36 13.57 -1.25
C GLY A 274 22.30 13.00 -2.19
N ALA A 275 21.39 12.15 -1.69
CA ALA A 275 20.28 11.63 -2.46
C ALA A 275 19.33 12.76 -2.91
N TRP A 276 18.96 12.75 -4.19
CA TRP A 276 18.12 13.79 -4.78
C TRP A 276 16.75 13.90 -4.11
N MET A 277 16.22 12.79 -3.55
CA MET A 277 14.98 12.79 -2.78
C MET A 277 15.04 13.76 -1.58
N PHE A 278 16.23 13.98 -1.01
CA PHE A 278 16.43 14.85 0.15
C PHE A 278 16.76 16.30 -0.22
N ALA A 279 16.75 16.66 -1.51
CA ALA A 279 17.00 18.03 -1.96
C ALA A 279 16.05 19.03 -1.27
N GLY A 280 16.58 20.16 -0.81
CA GLY A 280 15.80 21.21 -0.14
C GLY A 280 15.36 20.89 1.30
N THR A 281 15.63 19.69 1.82
CA THR A 281 15.29 19.35 3.22
C THR A 281 16.26 19.95 4.25
N GLY A 282 17.48 20.29 3.84
CA GLY A 282 18.58 20.65 4.73
C GLY A 282 19.16 19.48 5.54
N ALA A 283 18.75 18.25 5.24
CA ALA A 283 19.23 17.06 5.93
C ALA A 283 20.73 16.85 5.74
N GLN A 284 21.39 16.39 6.80
CA GLN A 284 22.79 15.96 6.82
C GLN A 284 22.85 14.48 7.20
N ARG A 285 24.01 13.86 7.03
CA ARG A 285 24.24 12.49 7.52
C ARG A 285 24.00 12.46 9.03
N GLY A 286 23.15 11.55 9.49
CA GLY A 286 22.75 11.45 10.90
C GLY A 286 21.60 12.38 11.31
N SER A 287 21.07 13.23 10.42
CA SER A 287 19.81 13.95 10.68
C SER A 287 18.72 12.94 11.03
N SER A 288 18.01 13.21 12.12
CA SER A 288 17.11 12.28 12.78
C SER A 288 15.72 12.90 12.89
N TYR A 289 14.71 12.19 12.37
CA TYR A 289 13.32 12.66 12.32
C TYR A 289 12.46 11.80 13.23
N LYS A 290 12.07 12.38 14.36
CA LYS A 290 11.45 11.67 15.48
C LYS A 290 10.24 10.87 15.05
N GLY A 291 10.26 9.59 15.41
CA GLY A 291 9.14 8.69 15.26
C GLY A 291 8.69 8.50 13.82
N LEU A 292 9.48 8.85 12.80
CA LEU A 292 9.07 8.67 11.41
C LEU A 292 9.16 7.21 10.95
N VAL A 293 9.87 6.34 11.69
CA VAL A 293 9.90 4.90 11.48
C VAL A 293 8.91 4.21 12.43
N GLY A 294 7.92 3.52 11.87
CA GLY A 294 6.97 2.64 12.55
C GLY A 294 5.67 2.48 11.75
N VAL A 295 4.62 1.87 12.28
CA VAL A 295 4.73 0.83 13.32
C VAL A 295 5.39 -0.45 12.76
N GLU A 296 5.50 -0.55 11.44
CA GLU A 296 6.31 -1.56 10.75
C GLU A 296 7.43 -0.87 9.97
N TYR A 297 8.50 -1.63 9.75
CA TYR A 297 9.67 -1.16 9.03
C TYR A 297 10.27 -2.25 8.16
N ASP A 298 10.89 -1.80 7.08
CA ASP A 298 11.64 -2.65 6.17
C ASP A 298 13.14 -2.36 6.30
N ARG A 299 13.94 -3.31 5.83
CA ARG A 299 15.40 -3.24 5.83
C ARG A 299 15.93 -3.67 4.48
N VAL A 300 17.08 -3.11 4.09
CA VAL A 300 17.85 -3.62 2.96
C VAL A 300 18.58 -4.88 3.40
N VAL A 301 18.25 -6.01 2.80
CA VAL A 301 18.90 -7.31 3.03
C VAL A 301 19.81 -7.64 1.85
N ARG A 302 20.88 -8.43 2.09
CA ARG A 302 21.86 -8.80 1.07
C ARG A 302 21.59 -10.16 0.42
N ASP A 303 20.84 -11.02 1.11
CA ASP A 303 20.54 -12.37 0.66
C ASP A 303 19.03 -12.66 0.87
N PRO A 304 18.26 -12.89 -0.21
CA PRO A 304 18.69 -12.73 -1.60
C PRO A 304 18.98 -11.26 -1.93
N ALA A 305 19.86 -11.05 -2.91
CA ALA A 305 20.28 -9.71 -3.29
C ALA A 305 19.13 -8.92 -3.94
N PRO A 306 18.89 -7.65 -3.54
CA PRO A 306 17.96 -6.77 -4.23
C PRO A 306 18.56 -6.33 -5.57
N PRO A 307 17.74 -5.79 -6.50
CA PRO A 307 18.21 -5.26 -7.78
C PRO A 307 19.31 -4.20 -7.58
N GLN A 308 20.31 -4.19 -8.47
CA GLN A 308 21.46 -3.31 -8.41
C GLN A 308 21.53 -2.35 -9.62
N PRO A 309 22.12 -1.15 -9.48
CA PRO A 309 22.68 -0.59 -8.24
C PRO A 309 21.59 -0.14 -7.26
N LEU A 310 21.78 -0.43 -5.96
CA LEU A 310 20.90 0.04 -4.89
C LEU A 310 21.61 1.03 -3.95
N GLN A 311 20.94 2.14 -3.71
CA GLN A 311 21.31 3.21 -2.79
C GLN A 311 20.47 3.14 -1.53
N VAL A 312 21.11 2.92 -0.39
CA VAL A 312 20.53 3.06 0.94
C VAL A 312 20.45 4.55 1.28
N LEU A 313 19.22 5.03 1.50
CA LEU A 313 18.93 6.44 1.77
C LEU A 313 18.91 6.75 3.26
N SER A 314 18.42 5.81 4.07
CA SER A 314 18.38 5.92 5.52
C SER A 314 18.84 4.65 6.21
N HIS A 315 19.35 4.80 7.43
CA HIS A 315 19.81 3.70 8.26
C HIS A 315 19.49 3.99 9.71
N SER A 316 18.28 3.57 10.10
CA SER A 316 17.65 3.97 11.35
C SER A 316 17.75 2.86 12.39
N PRO A 317 18.46 3.05 13.52
CA PRO A 317 18.47 2.06 14.59
C PRO A 317 17.06 1.88 15.15
N VAL A 318 16.60 0.63 15.23
CA VAL A 318 15.27 0.28 15.75
C VAL A 318 15.39 -0.91 16.70
N SER A 319 14.47 -0.98 17.66
CA SER A 319 14.31 -2.15 18.52
C SER A 319 12.92 -2.73 18.30
N CYS A 320 12.84 -4.03 18.03
CA CYS A 320 11.59 -4.75 17.90
C CYS A 320 11.61 -6.00 18.79
N GLY A 321 10.64 -6.12 19.70
CA GLY A 321 10.62 -7.21 20.68
C GLY A 321 11.89 -7.29 21.54
N GLY A 322 12.55 -6.16 21.81
CA GLY A 322 13.82 -6.09 22.56
C GLY A 322 15.06 -6.51 21.76
N LYS A 323 14.92 -6.77 20.45
CA LYS A 323 16.03 -7.07 19.55
C LYS A 323 16.40 -5.84 18.73
N ALA A 324 17.68 -5.49 18.74
CA ALA A 324 18.21 -4.40 17.92
C ALA A 324 18.22 -4.80 16.44
N ASP A 325 17.81 -3.88 15.58
CA ASP A 325 17.80 -4.01 14.13
C ASP A 325 17.95 -2.61 13.48
N PHE A 326 17.86 -2.55 12.16
CA PHE A 326 17.85 -1.33 11.38
C PHE A 326 16.68 -1.27 10.41
N ALA A 327 16.12 -0.08 10.24
CA ALA A 327 15.17 0.25 9.18
C ALA A 327 15.85 1.09 8.09
N ASN A 328 15.48 0.85 6.82
CA ASN A 328 16.06 1.55 5.67
C ASN A 328 14.98 2.01 4.69
N ALA A 329 15.14 3.23 4.19
CA ALA A 329 14.64 3.63 2.89
C ALA A 329 15.70 3.32 1.82
N SER A 330 15.26 3.00 0.62
CA SER A 330 16.14 2.66 -0.49
C SER A 330 15.69 3.26 -1.82
N TYR A 331 16.63 3.33 -2.75
CA TYR A 331 16.40 3.65 -4.15
C TYR A 331 17.29 2.81 -5.04
N TYR A 332 16.74 2.16 -6.05
CA TYR A 332 17.53 1.46 -7.07
C TYR A 332 17.09 1.86 -8.47
N THR A 333 17.94 1.62 -9.46
CA THR A 333 17.64 1.86 -10.88
C THR A 333 17.90 0.62 -11.72
N VAL A 334 17.14 0.44 -12.80
CA VAL A 334 17.26 -0.73 -13.70
C VAL A 334 17.63 -0.32 -15.13
N PRO A 335 18.04 -1.26 -16.02
CA PRO A 335 18.47 -0.95 -17.39
C PRO A 335 17.45 -0.17 -18.25
N SER A 336 16.15 -0.29 -17.97
CA SER A 336 15.09 0.51 -18.64
C SER A 336 15.20 2.02 -18.36
N GLY A 337 15.97 2.39 -17.33
CA GLY A 337 16.05 3.73 -16.77
C GLY A 337 15.01 4.01 -15.70
N ALA A 338 14.11 3.06 -15.38
CA ALA A 338 13.19 3.23 -14.25
C ALA A 338 13.95 3.31 -12.93
N GLY A 339 13.46 4.18 -12.04
CA GLY A 339 13.85 4.22 -10.64
C GLY A 339 12.78 3.57 -9.76
N VAL A 340 13.21 2.90 -8.69
CA VAL A 340 12.32 2.32 -7.69
C VAL A 340 12.70 2.85 -6.31
N PHE A 341 11.75 3.49 -5.64
CA PHE A 341 11.93 4.11 -4.32
C PHE A 341 11.06 3.43 -3.27
N SER A 342 11.64 3.13 -2.11
CA SER A 342 10.91 2.62 -0.95
C SER A 342 11.22 3.47 0.28
N THR A 343 10.19 3.91 0.98
CA THR A 343 10.34 4.63 2.26
C THR A 343 10.70 3.69 3.41
N GLY A 344 10.36 2.41 3.30
CA GLY A 344 10.61 1.37 4.28
C GLY A 344 9.94 1.61 5.63
N THR A 345 8.85 2.38 5.68
CA THR A 345 8.08 2.59 6.91
C THR A 345 6.60 2.91 6.66
N MET A 346 5.71 2.26 7.43
CA MET A 346 4.26 2.48 7.33
C MET A 346 3.82 3.89 7.78
N ARG A 347 4.61 4.57 8.61
CA ARG A 347 4.23 5.87 9.17
C ARG A 347 4.47 7.03 8.21
N TRP A 348 5.01 6.77 7.01
CA TRP A 348 5.34 7.82 6.06
C TRP A 348 4.09 8.57 5.57
N VAL A 349 3.08 7.87 5.05
CA VAL A 349 1.88 8.53 4.52
C VAL A 349 1.09 9.24 5.62
N CYS A 350 0.92 8.62 6.78
CA CYS A 350 0.21 9.30 7.88
C CYS A 350 0.96 10.55 8.39
N ALA A 351 2.30 10.63 8.21
CA ALA A 351 3.09 11.81 8.54
C ALA A 351 2.74 13.03 7.68
N LEU A 352 2.27 12.80 6.45
CA LEU A 352 1.73 13.82 5.54
C LEU A 352 0.35 14.32 5.99
N GLY A 353 -0.35 13.53 6.82
CA GLY A 353 -1.68 13.79 7.36
C GLY A 353 -1.66 14.14 8.84
N THR A 354 -2.77 13.92 9.54
CA THR A 354 -2.87 14.14 11.01
C THR A 354 -2.88 12.84 11.81
N GLY A 355 -3.05 11.69 11.16
CA GLY A 355 -3.39 10.41 11.81
C GLY A 355 -2.40 9.82 12.80
N CYS A 356 -1.12 10.19 12.72
CA CYS A 356 -0.07 9.65 13.60
C CYS A 356 0.73 10.72 14.35
N GLY A 357 0.10 11.87 14.63
CA GLY A 357 0.75 13.02 15.25
C GLY A 357 1.31 12.80 16.65
N GLN A 358 0.79 11.82 17.40
CA GLN A 358 1.34 11.47 18.70
C GLN A 358 2.79 10.96 18.66
N TYR A 359 3.26 10.49 17.49
CA TYR A 359 4.62 9.95 17.33
C TYR A 359 5.61 10.94 16.71
N LEU A 360 5.11 11.96 16.02
CA LEU A 360 5.87 12.80 15.10
C LEU A 360 5.98 14.24 15.61
N ASP A 361 7.09 14.89 15.32
CA ASP A 361 7.20 16.35 15.43
C ASP A 361 7.05 17.04 14.07
N ASP A 362 6.94 18.36 14.07
CA ASP A 362 6.79 19.13 12.83
C ASP A 362 8.02 19.02 11.91
N GLY A 363 9.20 18.73 12.46
CA GLY A 363 10.42 18.50 11.69
C GLY A 363 10.29 17.24 10.82
N ALA A 364 9.85 16.13 11.41
CA ALA A 364 9.59 14.88 10.71
C ALA A 364 8.53 15.04 9.62
N ARG A 365 7.46 15.79 9.91
CA ARG A 365 6.38 16.08 8.95
C ARG A 365 6.87 16.90 7.76
N ARG A 366 7.61 17.98 8.01
CA ARG A 366 8.20 18.82 6.95
C ARG A 366 9.18 18.03 6.09
N PHE A 367 10.02 17.20 6.72
CA PHE A 367 10.93 16.32 6.00
C PHE A 367 10.18 15.34 5.10
N ALA A 368 9.25 14.54 5.65
CA ALA A 368 8.48 13.58 4.86
C ALA A 368 7.71 14.25 3.71
N THR A 369 7.14 15.43 3.95
CA THR A 369 6.43 16.21 2.92
C THR A 369 7.37 16.63 1.79
N GLN A 370 8.51 17.27 2.12
CA GLN A 370 9.46 17.73 1.11
C GLN A 370 10.04 16.57 0.29
N VAL A 371 10.37 15.46 0.94
CA VAL A 371 10.87 14.25 0.25
C VAL A 371 9.82 13.66 -0.68
N THR A 372 8.56 13.60 -0.23
CA THR A 372 7.44 13.13 -1.05
C THR A 372 7.24 14.02 -2.27
N GLU A 373 7.26 15.35 -2.10
CA GLU A 373 7.14 16.30 -3.22
C GLU A 373 8.28 16.16 -4.23
N ASN A 374 9.51 15.91 -3.78
CA ASN A 374 10.64 15.67 -4.68
C ASN A 374 10.43 14.40 -5.49
N VAL A 375 10.09 13.28 -4.83
CA VAL A 375 9.84 11.99 -5.50
C VAL A 375 8.71 12.12 -6.52
N LEU A 376 7.57 12.71 -6.12
CA LEU A 376 6.43 12.90 -6.99
C LEU A 376 6.77 13.75 -8.24
N ARG A 377 7.55 14.83 -8.06
CA ARG A 377 7.95 15.70 -9.17
C ARG A 377 8.80 14.95 -10.20
N GLU A 378 9.84 14.25 -9.76
CA GLU A 378 10.77 13.56 -10.67
C GLU A 378 10.15 12.31 -11.27
N PHE A 379 9.34 11.57 -10.51
CA PHE A 379 8.70 10.35 -11.01
C PHE A 379 7.60 10.63 -12.04
N ALA A 380 6.96 11.81 -11.98
CA ALA A 380 5.99 12.24 -12.97
C ALA A 380 6.61 12.51 -14.36
N LEU A 381 7.92 12.78 -14.44
CA LEU A 381 8.62 13.02 -15.70
C LEU A 381 8.99 11.72 -16.43
N GLY A 382 9.34 10.68 -15.67
CA GLY A 382 9.76 9.37 -16.19
C GLY A 382 11.08 9.36 -16.98
N PRO A 383 11.64 8.17 -17.23
CA PRO A 383 12.22 7.27 -16.23
C PRO A 383 13.28 7.98 -15.37
N ALA A 384 13.11 7.96 -14.04
CA ALA A 384 13.90 8.77 -13.10
C ALA A 384 15.38 8.34 -13.06
N GLY A 385 15.68 7.07 -13.28
CA GLY A 385 17.05 6.55 -13.27
C GLY A 385 17.95 7.07 -14.41
N LYS A 386 17.37 7.66 -15.47
CA LYS A 386 18.15 8.33 -16.53
C LYS A 386 18.76 9.65 -16.07
N VAL A 387 18.05 10.39 -15.23
CA VAL A 387 18.49 11.68 -14.69
C VAL A 387 19.18 11.49 -13.35
N HIS A 388 18.66 10.57 -12.54
CA HIS A 388 19.10 10.28 -11.19
C HIS A 388 19.48 8.79 -11.06
N PRO A 389 20.62 8.35 -11.61
CA PRO A 389 21.08 6.98 -11.44
C PRO A 389 21.34 6.68 -9.95
N ALA A 390 20.95 5.49 -9.48
CA ALA A 390 21.21 5.11 -8.09
C ALA A 390 22.72 4.96 -7.85
N ARG A 391 23.19 5.46 -6.70
CA ARG A 391 24.59 5.35 -6.29
C ARG A 391 24.75 4.19 -5.30
N PRO A 392 25.43 3.10 -5.67
CA PRO A 392 25.53 1.95 -4.79
C PRO A 392 26.34 2.32 -3.54
N ASN A 393 25.75 2.11 -2.37
CA ASN A 393 26.39 2.35 -1.07
C ASN A 393 26.03 1.27 -0.03
N MET A 394 25.45 0.15 -0.48
CA MET A 394 25.04 -0.94 0.42
C MET A 394 26.20 -1.43 1.29
N ASP A 395 27.42 -1.51 0.74
CA ASP A 395 28.62 -1.96 1.46
C ASP A 395 29.06 -1.03 2.60
N GLU A 396 28.57 0.20 2.63
CA GLU A 396 28.84 1.15 3.71
C GLU A 396 27.93 0.92 4.93
N VAL A 397 26.84 0.17 4.76
CA VAL A 397 25.81 -0.01 5.77
C VAL A 397 26.04 -1.32 6.54
N ALA A 398 26.23 -1.20 7.85
CA ALA A 398 26.43 -2.34 8.73
C ALA A 398 25.16 -3.20 8.81
N PRO A 399 25.27 -4.55 8.76
CA PRO A 399 24.19 -5.40 9.21
C PRO A 399 23.96 -5.19 10.72
N PRO A 400 22.80 -5.56 11.29
CA PRO A 400 22.69 -5.58 12.74
C PRO A 400 23.71 -6.51 13.35
N ALA A 401 24.09 -6.22 14.58
CA ALA A 401 24.92 -7.13 15.36
C ALA A 401 24.25 -8.52 15.39
N SER A 402 24.91 -9.51 14.79
CA SER A 402 24.58 -10.91 15.01
C SER A 402 24.80 -11.22 16.48
N ARG A 403 23.79 -11.76 17.16
CA ARG A 403 24.01 -12.41 18.46
C ARG A 403 24.59 -13.79 18.25
#